data_AF-A0AA39IGK1-F1
#
_entry.id   AF-A0AA39IGK1-F1
#
_cell.length_a   1.000
_cell.length_b   1.000
_cell.length_c   1.000
_cell.angle_alpha   90.00
_cell.angle_beta   90.00
_cell.angle_gamma   90.00
#
_symmetry.space_group_name_H-M   'P 1'
#
loop_
_entity.id
_entity.type
_entity.pdbx_description
1 polymer ?
#
loop_
_entity_poly.entity_id
_entity_poly.type
_entity_poly.pdbx_seq_one_letter_code
_entity_poly.pdbx_strand_id
1 'polypeptide(L)'
;MFRGIPVVLLLHFLVVGCVVDSEPNWWKVYWLNSPLFDAKALLGPKLHHISKKDPELLKVFREAFVEALVECKRHTKNHRWNCEVEGTHPYQALFPTTSGYASREYAFLLALSTASAVRSIARACAQGRLRGCSCDPSKRGPVHSSPSKVWSPCGVNHGSDNIRYANRLTKRLIDRPFMCHFGDSDRQIHLHNIAVGRTRVKGEVKCECTAIFGTCLEQKCEQRSIEMNEIGDSLIRSLMRSRRIRRSNTVDVNPMTCALPNNEKKMRHRTVPLWFVDTRSWTPFDRFRYRN
;
A
#
# COMPACT_ATOMS: atom_id res chain seq x y z
N MET A 1 59.77 57.08 -10.69
CA MET A 1 58.46 57.54 -11.20
C MET A 1 57.50 56.37 -11.18
N PHE A 2 56.46 56.47 -10.35
CA PHE A 2 55.40 55.47 -10.16
C PHE A 2 54.69 55.13 -11.47
N ARG A 3 54.47 53.85 -11.77
CA ARG A 3 53.41 53.41 -12.69
C ARG A 3 52.76 52.10 -12.22
N GLY A 4 51.54 52.27 -11.71
CA GLY A 4 50.33 51.47 -12.01
C GLY A 4 50.38 49.95 -11.95
N ILE A 5 49.68 49.40 -10.95
CA ILE A 5 49.22 48.01 -10.83
C ILE A 5 48.23 47.65 -11.95
N PRO A 6 48.17 46.38 -12.39
CA PRO A 6 46.88 45.72 -12.51
C PRO A 6 46.85 44.36 -11.80
N VAL A 7 45.79 44.15 -11.04
CA VAL A 7 45.43 42.93 -10.32
C VAL A 7 44.94 41.90 -11.34
N VAL A 8 45.62 40.76 -11.44
CA VAL A 8 45.15 39.59 -12.21
C VAL A 8 44.52 38.60 -11.25
N LEU A 9 43.20 38.43 -11.38
CA LEU A 9 42.39 37.41 -10.71
C LEU A 9 42.80 36.01 -11.17
N LEU A 10 43.42 35.23 -10.28
CA LEU A 10 43.61 33.79 -10.45
C LEU A 10 42.47 33.06 -9.71
N LEU A 11 41.49 32.58 -10.47
CA LEU A 11 40.46 31.66 -9.97
C LEU A 11 41.05 30.25 -9.85
N HIS A 12 41.18 29.80 -8.61
CA HIS A 12 41.46 28.41 -8.26
C HIS A 12 40.35 27.47 -8.78
N PHE A 13 40.68 26.60 -9.74
CA PHE A 13 39.91 25.40 -10.00
C PHE A 13 40.35 24.30 -9.02
N LEU A 14 39.76 24.30 -7.82
CA LEU A 14 39.69 23.09 -7.01
C LEU A 14 38.61 22.20 -7.62
N VAL A 15 39.03 21.13 -8.28
CA VAL A 15 38.13 20.01 -8.64
C VAL A 15 37.76 19.30 -7.33
N VAL A 16 36.78 19.86 -6.63
CA VAL A 16 35.99 19.09 -5.66
C VAL A 16 35.13 18.19 -6.52
N GLY A 17 35.57 16.94 -6.66
CA GLY A 17 34.69 15.87 -7.10
C GLY A 17 33.54 15.80 -6.11
N CYS A 18 32.40 16.38 -6.47
CA CYS A 18 31.14 16.05 -5.84
C CYS A 18 30.91 14.56 -6.09
N VAL A 19 31.33 13.74 -5.14
CA VAL A 19 30.60 12.51 -4.85
C VAL A 19 29.18 12.99 -4.59
N VAL A 20 28.32 12.79 -5.59
CA VAL A 20 26.88 12.93 -5.42
C VAL A 20 26.51 11.85 -4.41
N ASP A 21 26.58 12.20 -3.14
CA ASP A 21 25.85 11.50 -2.12
C ASP A 21 24.41 11.45 -2.62
N SER A 22 23.97 10.24 -2.96
CA SER A 22 22.59 9.95 -3.28
C SER A 22 21.77 10.29 -2.05
N GLU A 23 21.33 11.55 -1.96
CA GLU A 23 20.39 11.97 -0.94
C GLU A 23 19.19 11.01 -1.00
N PRO A 24 18.89 10.29 0.08
CA PRO A 24 17.72 9.45 0.10
C PRO A 24 16.49 10.36 -0.03
N ASN A 25 15.75 10.18 -1.12
CA ASN A 25 14.57 10.95 -1.57
C ASN A 25 13.36 10.98 -0.59
N TRP A 26 13.55 10.83 0.72
CA TRP A 26 12.45 10.77 1.71
C TRP A 26 11.76 12.13 1.93
N TRP A 27 12.41 13.25 1.61
CA TRP A 27 11.81 14.58 1.71
C TRP A 27 10.79 14.89 0.59
N LYS A 28 10.71 14.10 -0.49
CA LYS A 28 9.67 14.22 -1.55
C LYS A 28 8.26 13.80 -1.09
N VAL A 29 8.11 13.38 0.16
CA VAL A 29 6.84 13.04 0.83
C VAL A 29 6.18 14.27 1.47
N TYR A 30 6.78 15.46 1.44
CA TYR A 30 6.28 16.65 2.17
C TYR A 30 4.82 17.03 1.84
N TRP A 31 4.33 16.76 0.63
CA TRP A 31 2.93 16.96 0.24
C TRP A 31 1.94 16.07 1.01
N LEU A 32 2.37 14.88 1.45
CA LEU A 32 1.57 14.00 2.30
C LEU A 32 1.38 14.58 3.70
N ASN A 33 2.09 15.64 4.09
CA ASN A 33 1.89 16.38 5.33
C ASN A 33 1.42 17.83 5.10
N SER A 34 1.27 18.26 3.84
CA SER A 34 0.90 19.64 3.53
C SER A 34 -0.58 19.92 3.85
N PRO A 35 -0.90 21.04 4.51
CA PRO A 35 -2.27 21.52 4.67
C PRO A 35 -2.88 21.98 3.33
N LEU A 36 -2.07 22.20 2.30
CA LEU A 36 -2.49 22.49 0.91
C LEU A 36 -2.81 21.23 0.09
N PHE A 37 -2.86 20.06 0.73
CA PHE A 37 -3.33 18.83 0.11
C PHE A 37 -4.79 18.98 -0.32
N ASP A 38 -5.04 19.20 -1.61
CA ASP A 38 -6.38 19.18 -2.16
C ASP A 38 -6.91 17.74 -2.21
N ALA A 39 -7.39 17.28 -1.05
CA ALA A 39 -8.05 15.99 -0.87
C ALA A 39 -9.21 15.81 -1.87
N LYS A 40 -9.81 16.89 -2.38
CA LYS A 40 -10.94 16.82 -3.32
C LYS A 40 -10.47 16.46 -4.72
N ALA A 41 -9.43 17.12 -5.22
CA ALA A 41 -8.83 16.83 -6.53
C ALA A 41 -8.23 15.41 -6.55
N LEU A 42 -7.66 15.00 -5.42
CA LEU A 42 -7.10 13.68 -5.22
C LEU A 42 -8.17 12.58 -5.16
N LEU A 43 -9.11 12.68 -4.24
CA LEU A 43 -9.96 11.54 -3.90
C LEU A 43 -11.18 11.44 -4.81
N GLY A 44 -11.46 12.49 -5.57
CA GLY A 44 -12.75 12.69 -6.20
C GLY A 44 -13.83 13.05 -5.17
N PRO A 45 -14.98 13.57 -5.62
CA PRO A 45 -15.97 14.20 -4.74
C PRO A 45 -16.57 13.27 -3.69
N LYS A 46 -16.74 11.98 -4.01
CA LYS A 46 -17.39 11.00 -3.11
C LYS A 46 -16.47 10.53 -1.98
N LEU A 47 -15.18 10.29 -2.29
CA LEU A 47 -14.19 9.88 -1.30
C LEU A 47 -13.73 11.08 -0.47
N HIS A 48 -13.72 12.30 -1.05
CA HIS A 48 -13.61 13.54 -0.29
C HIS A 48 -14.75 13.69 0.72
N HIS A 49 -15.99 13.41 0.34
CA HIS A 49 -17.13 13.46 1.27
C HIS A 49 -17.01 12.45 2.42
N ILE A 50 -16.54 11.22 2.15
CA ILE A 50 -16.26 10.22 3.19
C ILE A 50 -15.14 10.70 4.11
N SER A 51 -14.08 11.27 3.54
CA SER A 51 -12.94 11.81 4.29
C SER A 51 -13.30 13.04 5.12
N LYS A 52 -14.24 13.87 4.67
CA LYS A 52 -14.78 14.98 5.48
C LYS A 52 -15.52 14.51 6.73
N LYS A 53 -16.14 13.33 6.68
CA LYS A 53 -16.84 12.74 7.84
C LYS A 53 -15.87 12.18 8.88
N ASP A 54 -14.69 11.77 8.45
CA ASP A 54 -13.64 11.23 9.32
C ASP A 54 -12.26 11.69 8.82
N PRO A 55 -11.77 12.89 9.21
CA PRO A 55 -10.50 13.42 8.73
C PRO A 55 -9.31 12.57 9.16
N GLU A 56 -9.44 11.80 10.24
CA GLU A 56 -8.40 10.87 10.71
C GLU A 56 -8.18 9.73 9.72
N LEU A 57 -9.19 9.36 8.94
CA LEU A 57 -9.07 8.38 7.86
C LEU A 57 -7.99 8.76 6.85
N LEU A 58 -7.86 10.05 6.52
CA LEU A 58 -6.82 10.52 5.59
C LEU A 58 -5.42 10.33 6.16
N LYS A 59 -5.23 10.57 7.46
CA LYS A 59 -3.95 10.34 8.13
C LYS A 59 -3.60 8.85 8.13
N VAL A 60 -4.56 7.98 8.44
CA VAL A 60 -4.40 6.53 8.37
C VAL A 60 -4.01 6.06 6.96
N PHE A 61 -4.60 6.64 5.91
CA PHE A 61 -4.21 6.33 4.53
C PHE A 61 -2.79 6.82 4.18
N ARG A 62 -2.40 8.01 4.68
CA ARG A 62 -1.03 8.55 4.49
C ARG A 62 0.00 7.64 5.18
N GLU A 63 -0.24 7.27 6.43
CA GLU A 63 0.58 6.33 7.20
C GLU A 63 0.70 4.98 6.49
N ALA A 64 -0.44 4.43 6.04
CA ALA A 64 -0.46 3.18 5.29
C ALA A 64 0.37 3.25 4.01
N PHE A 65 0.30 4.36 3.28
CA PHE A 65 1.07 4.53 2.06
C PHE A 65 2.57 4.61 2.36
N VAL A 66 2.97 5.35 3.40
CA VAL A 66 4.38 5.40 3.85
C VAL A 66 4.87 4.02 4.27
N GLU A 67 4.09 3.27 5.05
CA GLU A 67 4.41 1.89 5.44
C GLU A 67 4.59 0.98 4.20
N ALA A 68 3.74 1.12 3.19
CA ALA A 68 3.88 0.39 1.93
C ALA A 68 5.16 0.75 1.18
N LEU A 69 5.57 2.02 1.15
CA LEU A 69 6.81 2.43 0.48
C LEU A 69 8.05 1.92 1.21
N VAL A 70 8.05 1.95 2.54
CA VAL A 70 9.13 1.36 3.36
C VAL A 70 9.27 -0.12 3.06
N GLU A 71 8.16 -0.86 3.06
CA GLU A 71 8.14 -2.28 2.76
C GLU A 71 8.54 -2.57 1.30
N CYS A 72 8.12 -1.73 0.36
CA CYS A 72 8.53 -1.82 -1.04
C CYS A 72 10.06 -1.72 -1.14
N LYS A 73 10.66 -0.67 -0.57
CA LYS A 73 12.12 -0.45 -0.55
C LYS A 73 12.89 -1.57 0.15
N ARG A 74 12.29 -2.24 1.14
CA ARG A 74 12.91 -3.41 1.78
C ARG A 74 13.19 -4.52 0.77
N HIS A 75 12.27 -4.72 -0.18
CA HIS A 75 12.37 -5.74 -1.22
C HIS A 75 13.21 -5.34 -2.43
N THR A 76 13.47 -4.05 -2.64
CA THR A 76 14.26 -3.57 -3.78
C THR A 76 15.74 -3.75 -3.63
N LYS A 77 16.24 -4.09 -2.43
CA LYS A 77 17.67 -4.38 -2.23
C LYS A 77 18.19 -5.48 -3.16
N ASN A 78 17.31 -6.40 -3.58
CA ASN A 78 17.64 -7.51 -4.47
C ASN A 78 16.98 -7.38 -5.87
N HIS A 79 16.41 -6.22 -6.20
CA HIS A 79 15.71 -5.99 -7.46
C HIS A 79 16.16 -4.68 -8.12
N ARG A 80 16.27 -4.65 -9.45
CA ARG A 80 16.68 -3.46 -10.22
C ARG A 80 15.70 -2.28 -10.18
N TRP A 81 14.55 -2.45 -9.57
CA TRP A 81 13.58 -1.39 -9.32
C TRP A 81 13.72 -0.97 -7.87
N ASN A 82 13.90 0.33 -7.61
CA ASN A 82 14.17 0.92 -6.29
C ASN A 82 12.92 1.44 -5.55
N CYS A 83 11.72 1.08 -6.01
CA CYS A 83 10.45 1.57 -5.46
C CYS A 83 10.37 3.10 -5.43
N GLU A 84 11.13 3.78 -6.29
CA GLU A 84 10.92 5.19 -6.53
C GLU A 84 9.63 5.37 -7.31
N VAL A 85 8.81 6.24 -6.75
CA VAL A 85 7.56 6.65 -7.33
C VAL A 85 7.86 7.89 -8.17
N GLU A 86 8.07 7.71 -9.47
CA GLU A 86 8.14 8.83 -10.40
C GLU A 86 6.76 9.47 -10.52
N GLY A 87 6.67 10.78 -10.36
CA GLY A 87 5.41 11.52 -10.48
C GLY A 87 5.32 12.69 -9.53
N THR A 88 4.77 13.80 -10.03
CA THR A 88 4.53 15.03 -9.28
C THR A 88 3.57 14.85 -8.09
N HIS A 89 2.80 13.76 -8.04
CA HIS A 89 1.92 13.43 -6.91
C HIS A 89 1.84 11.92 -6.62
N PRO A 90 1.94 11.47 -5.34
CA PRO A 90 1.72 10.06 -4.92
C PRO A 90 0.39 9.45 -5.39
N TYR A 91 -0.60 10.30 -5.68
CA TYR A 91 -1.86 9.90 -6.29
C TYR A 91 -1.73 9.35 -7.68
N GLN A 92 -0.99 10.04 -8.55
CA GLN A 92 -0.86 9.69 -9.96
C GLN A 92 -0.11 8.37 -10.08
N ALA A 93 0.73 8.08 -9.09
CA ALA A 93 1.42 6.82 -8.91
C ALA A 93 0.60 5.69 -8.31
N LEU A 94 -0.59 5.96 -7.76
CA LEU A 94 -1.53 4.96 -7.28
C LEU A 94 -2.80 4.86 -8.13
N PHE A 95 -3.17 5.93 -8.85
CA PHE A 95 -4.39 6.09 -9.64
C PHE A 95 -4.03 6.82 -10.95
N PRO A 96 -3.30 6.17 -11.86
CA PRO A 96 -2.77 6.78 -13.07
C PRO A 96 -3.90 7.08 -14.07
N THR A 97 -3.90 8.25 -14.70
CA THR A 97 -5.02 8.65 -15.57
C THR A 97 -4.98 8.05 -16.97
N THR A 98 -3.84 7.54 -17.48
CA THR A 98 -3.70 6.56 -18.58
C THR A 98 -2.24 6.49 -19.07
N SER A 99 -1.83 5.36 -19.66
CA SER A 99 -0.59 5.11 -20.42
C SER A 99 0.72 4.76 -19.67
N GLY A 100 1.06 5.42 -18.55
CA GLY A 100 2.41 5.31 -17.96
C GLY A 100 2.70 4.08 -17.08
N TYR A 101 1.68 3.39 -16.54
CA TYR A 101 1.85 2.49 -15.39
C TYR A 101 1.29 1.07 -15.57
N ALA A 102 1.40 0.53 -16.78
CA ALA A 102 1.10 -0.88 -17.02
C ALA A 102 2.26 -1.82 -16.63
N SER A 103 3.13 -1.39 -15.72
CA SER A 103 4.31 -2.15 -15.34
C SER A 103 4.01 -3.20 -14.28
N ARG A 104 4.86 -4.21 -14.22
CA ARG A 104 4.80 -5.25 -13.20
C ARG A 104 5.07 -4.67 -11.80
N GLU A 105 5.93 -3.66 -11.75
CA GLU A 105 6.32 -2.92 -10.55
C GLU A 105 5.13 -2.15 -9.96
N TYR A 106 4.36 -1.45 -10.81
CA TYR A 106 3.16 -0.76 -10.39
C TYR A 106 2.07 -1.73 -9.89
N ALA A 107 1.91 -2.88 -10.54
CA ALA A 107 0.97 -3.91 -10.08
C ALA A 107 1.29 -4.36 -8.64
N PHE A 108 2.57 -4.47 -8.29
CA PHE A 108 3.02 -4.79 -6.94
C PHE A 108 2.78 -3.64 -5.97
N LEU A 109 3.18 -2.41 -6.33
CA LEU A 109 2.95 -1.23 -5.48
C LEU A 109 1.45 -1.06 -5.15
N LEU A 110 0.58 -1.19 -6.16
CA LEU A 110 -0.87 -1.10 -5.98
C LEU A 110 -1.40 -2.18 -5.01
N ALA A 111 -0.95 -3.43 -5.16
CA ALA A 111 -1.32 -4.51 -4.26
C ALA A 111 -0.80 -4.29 -2.83
N LEU A 112 0.44 -3.83 -2.68
CA LEU A 112 1.09 -3.57 -1.40
C LEU A 112 0.44 -2.40 -0.66
N SER A 113 0.19 -1.29 -1.35
CA SER A 113 -0.52 -0.14 -0.78
C SER A 113 -1.95 -0.49 -0.38
N THR A 114 -2.63 -1.35 -1.16
CA THR A 114 -3.96 -1.86 -0.80
C THR A 114 -3.91 -2.71 0.48
N ALA A 115 -2.93 -3.61 0.59
CA ALA A 115 -2.76 -4.45 1.77
C ALA A 115 -2.43 -3.61 3.01
N SER A 116 -1.53 -2.64 2.87
CA SER A 116 -1.19 -1.69 3.92
C SER A 116 -2.41 -0.88 4.39
N ALA A 117 -3.24 -0.41 3.46
CA ALA A 117 -4.47 0.30 3.79
C ALA A 117 -5.44 -0.59 4.60
N VAL A 118 -5.65 -1.85 4.19
CA VAL A 118 -6.49 -2.78 4.96
C VAL A 118 -5.94 -2.98 6.38
N ARG A 119 -4.64 -3.22 6.50
CA ARG A 119 -3.97 -3.42 7.79
C ARG A 119 -4.09 -2.19 8.70
N SER A 120 -3.71 -1.02 8.19
CA SER A 120 -3.72 0.24 8.91
C SER A 120 -5.12 0.66 9.35
N ILE A 121 -6.14 0.51 8.48
CA ILE A 121 -7.53 0.78 8.85
C ILE A 121 -7.99 -0.19 9.95
N ALA A 122 -7.67 -1.48 9.84
CA ALA A 122 -8.08 -2.46 10.84
C ALA A 122 -7.49 -2.17 12.23
N ARG A 123 -6.21 -1.77 12.27
CA ARG A 123 -5.51 -1.35 13.50
C ARG A 123 -6.06 -0.04 14.05
N ALA A 124 -6.27 0.96 13.20
CA ALA A 124 -6.84 2.25 13.60
C ALA A 124 -8.26 2.11 14.18
N CYS A 125 -9.06 1.17 13.65
CA CYS A 125 -10.36 0.83 14.24
C CYS A 125 -10.22 0.24 15.66
N ALA A 126 -9.28 -0.67 15.88
CA ALA A 126 -9.06 -1.27 17.20
C ALA A 126 -8.50 -0.25 18.21
N GLN A 127 -7.71 0.71 17.75
CA GLN A 127 -7.18 1.82 18.55
C GLN A 127 -8.21 2.92 18.84
N GLY A 128 -9.42 2.86 18.25
CA GLY A 128 -10.43 3.92 18.40
C GLY A 128 -10.09 5.23 17.68
N ARG A 129 -9.12 5.22 16.74
CA ARG A 129 -8.73 6.41 15.96
C ARG A 129 -9.81 6.82 14.95
N LEU A 130 -10.54 5.85 14.41
CA LEU A 130 -11.55 6.08 13.38
C LEU A 130 -12.95 6.09 13.99
N ARG A 131 -13.78 7.08 13.62
CA ARG A 131 -15.14 7.24 14.13
C ARG A 131 -16.11 6.19 13.56
N GLY A 132 -15.81 5.69 12.36
CA GLY A 132 -16.69 4.78 11.62
C GLY A 132 -16.59 3.30 12.01
N CYS A 133 -15.76 2.94 13.00
CA CYS A 133 -15.51 1.56 13.40
C CYS A 133 -14.96 1.44 14.83
N SER A 134 -14.89 0.20 15.31
CA SER A 134 -14.28 -0.20 16.57
C SER A 134 -13.55 -1.55 16.39
N CYS A 135 -13.03 -2.12 17.47
CA CYS A 135 -12.49 -3.49 17.51
C CYS A 135 -13.44 -4.50 16.84
N ASP A 136 -12.91 -5.62 16.35
CA ASP A 136 -13.72 -6.64 15.68
C ASP A 136 -14.81 -7.19 16.64
N PRO A 137 -16.10 -6.95 16.36
CA PRO A 137 -17.18 -7.35 17.25
C PRO A 137 -17.36 -8.88 17.31
N SER A 138 -16.78 -9.63 16.36
CA SER A 138 -16.80 -11.10 16.37
C SER A 138 -15.75 -11.72 17.31
N LYS A 139 -14.90 -10.89 17.94
CA LYS A 139 -13.82 -11.31 18.83
C LYS A 139 -14.18 -10.95 20.27
N ARG A 140 -15.21 -11.63 20.78
CA ARG A 140 -15.74 -11.46 22.15
C ARG A 140 -16.03 -12.84 22.75
N GLY A 141 -15.93 -12.95 24.07
CA GLY A 141 -16.15 -14.20 24.79
C GLY A 141 -15.00 -15.21 24.68
N PRO A 142 -15.26 -16.51 24.88
CA PRO A 142 -14.25 -17.55 24.80
C PRO A 142 -13.66 -17.72 23.39
N VAL A 143 -12.35 -17.93 23.32
CA VAL A 143 -11.62 -18.14 22.08
C VAL A 143 -11.68 -19.63 21.72
N HIS A 144 -12.19 -19.97 20.55
CA HIS A 144 -12.29 -21.36 20.06
C HIS A 144 -12.93 -22.34 21.07
N SER A 145 -13.93 -21.87 21.82
CA SER A 145 -14.61 -22.64 22.88
C SER A 145 -13.69 -23.09 24.03
N SER A 146 -12.49 -22.52 24.15
CA SER A 146 -11.59 -22.76 25.28
C SER A 146 -11.95 -21.83 26.44
N PRO A 147 -12.33 -22.35 27.61
CA PRO A 147 -12.72 -21.52 28.76
C PRO A 147 -11.55 -20.74 29.36
N SER A 148 -10.30 -21.20 29.18
CA SER A 148 -9.10 -20.53 29.69
C SER A 148 -8.55 -19.45 28.76
N LYS A 149 -9.16 -19.22 27.59
CA LYS A 149 -8.74 -18.19 26.62
C LYS A 149 -9.92 -17.30 26.30
N VAL A 150 -9.79 -16.02 26.61
CA VAL A 150 -10.87 -15.04 26.42
C VAL A 150 -10.37 -13.91 25.54
N TRP A 151 -11.19 -13.42 24.61
CA TRP A 151 -10.84 -12.24 23.84
C TRP A 151 -10.67 -11.02 24.75
N SER A 152 -9.61 -10.24 24.54
CA SER A 152 -9.43 -8.97 25.23
C SER A 152 -10.60 -8.03 24.92
N PRO A 153 -11.14 -7.33 25.92
CA PRO A 153 -12.10 -6.27 25.66
C PRO A 153 -11.46 -5.17 24.81
N CYS A 154 -12.29 -4.43 24.07
CA CYS A 154 -11.83 -3.27 23.33
C CYS A 154 -11.49 -2.14 24.32
N GLY A 155 -10.32 -1.53 24.17
CA GLY A 155 -9.85 -0.47 25.06
C GLY A 155 -8.78 0.39 24.41
N VAL A 156 -8.21 1.32 25.17
CA VAL A 156 -7.08 2.14 24.71
C VAL A 156 -5.86 1.21 24.58
N ASN A 157 -5.33 1.07 23.35
CA ASN A 157 -4.23 0.17 22.97
C ASN A 157 -4.52 -1.36 22.99
N HIS A 158 -5.72 -1.77 23.40
CA HIS A 158 -6.14 -3.16 23.45
C HIS A 158 -7.33 -3.43 22.53
N GLY A 159 -7.31 -4.61 21.90
CA GLY A 159 -8.45 -5.09 21.13
C GLY A 159 -8.09 -5.61 19.75
N SER A 160 -9.02 -6.42 19.23
CA SER A 160 -8.82 -7.15 17.98
C SER A 160 -9.04 -6.27 16.74
N ASP A 161 -8.09 -6.32 15.81
CA ASP A 161 -8.12 -5.63 14.52
C ASP A 161 -9.36 -6.01 13.69
N ASN A 162 -10.09 -5.00 13.22
CA ASN A 162 -11.33 -5.20 12.47
C ASN A 162 -11.08 -5.34 10.95
N ILE A 163 -10.41 -6.42 10.56
CA ILE A 163 -10.03 -6.71 9.16
C ILE A 163 -11.26 -6.81 8.26
N ARG A 164 -12.40 -7.27 8.78
CA ARG A 164 -13.66 -7.35 8.02
C ARG A 164 -14.17 -5.96 7.65
N TYR A 165 -14.16 -5.02 8.58
CA TYR A 165 -14.52 -3.63 8.32
C TYR A 165 -13.56 -3.00 7.31
N ALA A 166 -12.25 -3.16 7.51
CA ALA A 166 -11.23 -2.59 6.64
C ALA A 166 -11.34 -3.08 5.19
N ASN A 167 -11.63 -4.36 4.96
CA ASN A 167 -11.92 -4.90 3.62
C ASN A 167 -13.16 -4.26 2.98
N ARG A 168 -14.23 -4.02 3.73
CA ARG A 168 -15.44 -3.34 3.22
C ARG A 168 -15.19 -1.87 2.93
N LEU A 169 -14.37 -1.20 3.74
CA LEU A 169 -14.02 0.20 3.53
C LEU A 169 -13.14 0.35 2.29
N THR A 170 -12.06 -0.42 2.17
CA THR A 170 -11.16 -0.37 1.01
C THR A 170 -11.85 -0.70 -0.31
N LYS A 171 -12.83 -1.62 -0.35
CA LYS A 171 -13.69 -1.83 -1.54
C LYS A 171 -14.41 -0.55 -1.99
N ARG A 172 -14.86 0.28 -1.05
CA ARG A 172 -15.56 1.52 -1.37
C ARG A 172 -14.62 2.64 -1.79
N LEU A 173 -13.41 2.68 -1.20
CA LEU A 173 -12.49 3.80 -1.36
C LEU A 173 -11.42 3.57 -2.44
N ILE A 174 -10.91 2.34 -2.56
CA ILE A 174 -9.81 1.98 -3.47
C ILE A 174 -10.37 1.48 -4.79
N ASP A 175 -11.35 0.57 -4.82
CA ASP A 175 -11.84 -0.02 -6.09
C ASP A 175 -12.56 1.02 -6.95
N ARG A 176 -13.35 1.89 -6.32
CA ARG A 176 -14.25 2.82 -7.01
C ARG A 176 -13.54 3.75 -8.01
N PRO A 177 -12.39 4.37 -7.70
CA PRO A 177 -11.58 5.07 -8.69
C PRO A 177 -11.27 4.22 -9.93
N PHE A 178 -10.86 2.96 -9.77
CA PHE A 178 -10.53 2.09 -10.90
C PHE A 178 -11.74 1.58 -11.67
N MET A 179 -12.91 1.50 -11.02
CA MET A 179 -14.13 1.01 -11.65
C MET A 179 -14.70 1.96 -12.70
N CYS A 180 -14.49 3.27 -12.56
CA CYS A 180 -15.15 4.28 -13.37
C CYS A 180 -14.22 5.09 -14.29
N HIS A 181 -12.89 5.01 -14.12
CA HIS A 181 -11.94 5.86 -14.85
C HIS A 181 -11.11 5.12 -15.91
N PHE A 182 -11.24 3.79 -16.03
CA PHE A 182 -10.45 2.98 -16.95
C PHE A 182 -11.33 2.17 -17.89
N GLY A 183 -10.83 1.91 -19.10
CA GLY A 183 -11.41 0.95 -20.03
C GLY A 183 -11.49 -0.46 -19.43
N ASP A 184 -12.34 -1.32 -19.98
CA ASP A 184 -12.73 -2.60 -19.37
C ASP A 184 -11.55 -3.51 -19.01
N SER A 185 -10.51 -3.50 -19.86
CA SER A 185 -9.29 -4.30 -19.72
C SER A 185 -8.37 -3.82 -18.58
N ASP A 186 -8.02 -2.55 -18.57
CA ASP A 186 -7.16 -1.94 -17.55
C ASP A 186 -7.86 -1.96 -16.18
N ARG A 187 -9.18 -1.72 -16.16
CA ARG A 187 -10.02 -1.85 -14.96
C ARG A 187 -9.89 -3.25 -14.35
N GLN A 188 -10.04 -4.31 -15.14
CA GLN A 188 -9.96 -5.68 -14.65
C GLN A 188 -8.60 -5.99 -14.01
N ILE A 189 -7.52 -5.50 -14.61
CA ILE A 189 -6.15 -5.69 -14.13
C ILE A 189 -5.94 -4.99 -12.80
N HIS A 190 -6.35 -3.73 -12.67
CA HIS A 190 -6.21 -2.99 -11.42
C HIS A 190 -7.04 -3.62 -10.30
N LEU A 191 -8.32 -3.93 -10.56
CA LEU A 191 -9.19 -4.56 -9.57
C LEU A 191 -8.70 -5.94 -9.13
N HIS A 192 -8.11 -6.72 -10.05
CA HIS A 192 -7.45 -7.97 -9.71
C HIS A 192 -6.28 -7.76 -8.76
N ASN A 193 -5.36 -6.83 -9.06
CA ASN A 193 -4.19 -6.58 -8.22
C ASN A 193 -4.58 -6.03 -6.83
N ILE A 194 -5.59 -5.16 -6.76
CA ILE A 194 -6.17 -4.66 -5.50
C ILE A 194 -6.76 -5.82 -4.69
N ALA A 195 -7.53 -6.71 -5.32
CA ALA A 195 -8.07 -7.90 -4.69
C ALA A 195 -6.96 -8.83 -4.16
N VAL A 196 -5.89 -9.04 -4.94
CA VAL A 196 -4.71 -9.79 -4.49
C VAL A 196 -4.14 -9.16 -3.22
N GLY A 197 -3.89 -7.84 -3.21
CA GLY A 197 -3.43 -7.08 -2.04
C GLY A 197 -4.28 -7.30 -0.80
N ARG A 198 -5.59 -7.05 -0.90
CA ARG A 198 -6.54 -7.27 0.21
C ARG A 198 -6.48 -8.66 0.80
N THR A 199 -6.35 -9.67 -0.06
CA THR A 199 -6.40 -11.09 0.36
C THR A 199 -5.15 -11.54 1.12
N ARG A 200 -4.08 -10.74 1.11
CA ARG A 200 -2.85 -11.04 1.88
C ARG A 200 -2.91 -10.58 3.32
N VAL A 201 -3.85 -9.71 3.68
CA VAL A 201 -4.03 -9.32 5.09
C VAL A 201 -4.82 -10.41 5.83
N LYS A 202 -4.13 -11.08 6.74
CA LYS A 202 -4.68 -12.11 7.62
C LYS A 202 -4.62 -11.63 9.07
N GLY A 203 -5.49 -12.20 9.91
CA GLY A 203 -5.45 -11.99 11.35
C GLY A 203 -4.79 -13.18 12.03
N GLU A 204 -3.90 -12.90 12.96
CA GLU A 204 -3.27 -13.86 13.86
C GLU A 204 -3.73 -13.59 15.29
N VAL A 205 -3.94 -14.68 16.02
CA VAL A 205 -4.39 -14.61 17.41
C VAL A 205 -3.17 -14.74 18.30
N LYS A 206 -2.88 -13.71 19.08
CA LYS A 206 -1.87 -13.72 20.13
C LYS A 206 -2.56 -13.68 21.47
N CYS A 207 -2.15 -14.55 22.39
CA CYS A 207 -2.74 -14.68 23.71
C CYS A 207 -1.65 -14.49 24.76
N GLU A 208 -1.91 -13.64 25.75
CA GLU A 208 -0.99 -13.32 26.82
C GLU A 208 -1.62 -13.67 28.17
N CYS A 209 -0.78 -14.14 29.10
CA CYS A 209 -1.19 -14.41 30.48
C CYS A 209 -1.22 -13.09 31.25
N THR A 210 -2.30 -12.84 31.99
CA THR A 210 -2.48 -11.59 32.74
C THR A 210 -1.91 -11.62 34.16
N ALA A 211 -1.32 -12.74 34.58
CA ALA A 211 -0.92 -12.93 35.97
C ALA A 211 0.42 -12.30 36.32
N ILE A 212 0.41 -11.51 37.40
CA ILE A 212 1.57 -10.78 37.94
C ILE A 212 2.59 -11.72 38.62
N PHE A 213 2.16 -12.94 39.03
CA PHE A 213 2.97 -13.88 39.82
C PHE A 213 3.13 -15.28 39.18
N GLY A 214 3.02 -15.39 37.85
CA GLY A 214 3.45 -16.59 37.11
C GLY A 214 2.43 -17.74 36.96
N THR A 215 1.22 -17.64 37.50
CA THR A 215 0.16 -18.66 37.28
C THR A 215 -0.83 -18.21 36.19
N CYS A 216 -0.83 -18.89 35.03
CA CYS A 216 -1.69 -18.52 33.90
C CYS A 216 -3.06 -19.22 33.95
N LEU A 217 -3.96 -18.73 34.80
CA LEU A 217 -5.34 -19.25 34.92
C LEU A 217 -6.22 -18.86 33.73
N GLU A 218 -6.03 -17.65 33.20
CA GLU A 218 -6.75 -17.13 32.04
C GLU A 218 -5.77 -16.39 31.11
N GLN A 219 -5.93 -16.60 29.81
CA GLN A 219 -5.21 -15.86 28.76
C GLN A 219 -6.14 -14.86 28.09
N LYS A 220 -5.64 -13.63 27.92
CA LYS A 220 -6.31 -12.61 27.12
C LYS A 220 -5.75 -12.64 25.70
N CYS A 221 -6.65 -12.81 24.73
CA CYS A 221 -6.29 -12.97 23.34
C CYS A 221 -6.71 -11.76 22.51
N GLU A 222 -5.85 -11.36 21.58
CA GLU A 222 -6.13 -10.33 20.59
C GLU A 222 -5.84 -10.87 19.20
N GLN A 223 -6.75 -10.58 18.27
CA GLN A 223 -6.46 -10.79 16.86
C GLN A 223 -5.78 -9.56 16.30
N ARG A 224 -4.51 -9.67 15.93
CA ARG A 224 -3.79 -8.62 15.23
C ARG A 224 -3.59 -9.01 13.78
N SER A 225 -3.61 -8.03 12.89
CA SER A 225 -3.21 -8.22 11.50
C SER A 225 -1.73 -8.60 11.45
N ILE A 226 -1.39 -9.55 10.56
CA ILE A 226 -0.01 -9.99 10.35
C ILE A 226 0.90 -8.80 10.03
N GLU A 227 2.19 -9.01 10.25
CA GLU A 227 3.16 -7.96 10.04
C GLU A 227 3.35 -7.62 8.56
N MET A 228 3.74 -6.37 8.31
CA MET A 228 3.83 -5.84 6.94
C MET A 228 4.91 -6.55 6.12
N ASN A 229 5.97 -7.03 6.76
CA ASN A 229 7.01 -7.85 6.14
C ASN A 229 6.45 -9.15 5.54
N GLU A 230 5.59 -9.86 6.27
CA GLU A 230 4.97 -11.10 5.80
C GLU A 230 4.00 -10.86 4.64
N ILE A 231 3.28 -9.75 4.68
CA ILE A 231 2.44 -9.28 3.58
C ILE A 231 3.32 -9.01 2.34
N GLY A 232 4.42 -8.28 2.52
CA GLY A 232 5.41 -7.97 1.49
C GLY A 232 5.97 -9.24 0.84
N ASP A 233 6.48 -10.18 1.64
CA ASP A 233 7.02 -11.47 1.19
C ASP A 233 5.97 -12.27 0.38
N SER A 234 4.72 -12.24 0.81
CA SER A 234 3.61 -12.89 0.12
C SER A 234 3.29 -12.24 -1.23
N LEU A 235 3.38 -10.91 -1.31
CA LEU A 235 3.16 -10.16 -2.54
C LEU A 235 4.34 -10.23 -3.49
N ILE A 236 5.58 -10.36 -3.01
CA ILE A 236 6.75 -10.62 -3.85
C ILE A 236 6.62 -11.97 -4.55
N ARG A 237 6.14 -13.00 -3.86
CA ARG A 237 5.84 -14.30 -4.53
C ARG A 237 4.78 -14.17 -5.62
N SER A 238 3.80 -13.27 -5.43
CA SER A 238 2.80 -12.94 -6.44
C SER A 238 3.37 -12.13 -7.61
N LEU A 239 4.33 -11.23 -7.35
CA LEU A 239 5.08 -10.46 -8.33
C LEU A 239 5.98 -11.35 -9.19
N MET A 240 6.74 -12.26 -8.59
CA MET A 240 7.61 -13.19 -9.31
C MET A 240 6.84 -14.10 -10.27
N ARG A 241 5.56 -14.38 -9.95
CA ARG A 241 4.64 -15.16 -10.81
C ARG A 241 3.75 -14.30 -11.70
N SER A 242 3.96 -12.99 -11.74
CA SER A 242 3.10 -12.06 -12.47
C SER A 242 2.93 -12.44 -13.94
N ARG A 243 1.80 -12.07 -14.54
CA ARG A 243 1.45 -12.38 -15.92
C ARG A 243 1.20 -11.11 -16.71
N ARG A 244 1.82 -11.03 -17.88
CA ARG A 244 1.50 -10.00 -18.86
C ARG A 244 0.18 -10.34 -19.54
N ILE A 245 -0.80 -9.43 -19.44
CA ILE A 245 -2.09 -9.51 -20.11
C ILE A 245 -2.00 -8.74 -21.42
N ARG A 246 -2.18 -9.45 -22.54
CA ARG A 246 -2.25 -8.81 -23.86
C ARG A 246 -3.60 -8.12 -24.01
N ARG A 247 -3.62 -6.93 -24.63
CA ARG A 247 -4.86 -6.18 -24.92
C ARG A 247 -5.87 -6.95 -25.79
N SER A 248 -5.43 -7.99 -26.51
CA SER A 248 -6.29 -8.90 -27.27
C SER A 248 -6.97 -10.00 -26.44
N ASN A 249 -6.50 -10.26 -25.21
CA ASN A 249 -6.99 -11.33 -24.32
C ASN A 249 -7.99 -10.79 -23.29
N THR A 250 -8.61 -9.65 -23.57
CA THR A 250 -9.49 -8.96 -22.64
C THR A 250 -10.80 -9.71 -22.58
N VAL A 251 -11.20 -10.12 -21.38
CA VAL A 251 -12.48 -10.78 -21.15
C VAL A 251 -13.56 -9.77 -21.50
N ASP A 252 -14.51 -10.12 -22.38
CA ASP A 252 -15.69 -9.30 -22.62
C ASP A 252 -16.41 -9.09 -21.29
N VAL A 253 -16.46 -7.85 -20.82
CA VAL A 253 -17.24 -7.48 -19.63
C VAL A 253 -18.35 -6.55 -20.08
N ASN A 254 -19.59 -6.90 -19.74
CA ASN A 254 -20.75 -6.09 -20.01
C ASN A 254 -20.58 -4.68 -19.37
N PRO A 255 -20.59 -3.57 -20.15
CA PRO A 255 -20.27 -2.22 -19.69
C PRO A 255 -21.14 -1.68 -18.54
N MET A 256 -22.32 -2.28 -18.31
CA MET A 256 -23.29 -1.77 -17.34
C MET A 256 -23.15 -2.31 -15.92
N THR A 257 -22.29 -3.30 -15.69
CA THR A 257 -22.02 -3.75 -14.32
C THR A 257 -20.55 -3.59 -13.99
N CYS A 258 -20.31 -2.66 -13.09
CA CYS A 258 -19.16 -2.55 -12.21
C CYS A 258 -18.94 -3.87 -11.42
N ALA A 259 -18.66 -4.97 -12.12
CA ALA A 259 -18.64 -6.32 -11.59
C ALA A 259 -17.45 -6.50 -10.65
N LEU A 260 -17.73 -7.08 -9.48
CA LEU A 260 -16.73 -7.41 -8.47
C LEU A 260 -15.77 -8.48 -9.02
N PRO A 261 -14.46 -8.39 -8.74
CA PRO A 261 -13.52 -9.43 -9.11
C PRO A 261 -13.96 -10.80 -8.57
N ASN A 262 -13.70 -11.84 -9.36
CA ASN A 262 -13.95 -13.24 -9.04
C ASN A 262 -13.55 -13.58 -7.59
N ASN A 263 -14.44 -14.30 -6.89
CA ASN A 263 -14.46 -14.59 -5.46
C ASN A 263 -13.08 -14.50 -4.73
N GLU A 264 -12.78 -13.33 -4.14
CA GLU A 264 -11.57 -13.06 -3.33
C GLU A 264 -11.28 -14.15 -2.30
N LYS A 265 -12.31 -14.84 -1.81
CA LYS A 265 -12.19 -15.96 -0.86
C LYS A 265 -11.23 -17.04 -1.38
N LYS A 266 -11.28 -17.36 -2.68
CA LYS A 266 -10.37 -18.34 -3.32
C LYS A 266 -8.92 -17.86 -3.41
N MET A 267 -8.68 -16.54 -3.38
CA MET A 267 -7.34 -15.95 -3.47
C MET A 267 -6.57 -16.01 -2.14
N ARG A 268 -7.27 -16.12 -1.00
CA ARG A 268 -6.68 -16.10 0.35
C ARG A 268 -5.76 -17.28 0.65
N HIS A 269 -6.00 -18.42 -0.01
CA HIS A 269 -5.35 -19.70 0.29
C HIS A 269 -4.23 -20.07 -0.70
N ARG A 270 -3.97 -19.24 -1.71
CA ARG A 270 -2.96 -19.55 -2.74
C ARG A 270 -2.18 -18.32 -3.18
N THR A 271 -1.00 -18.55 -3.74
CA THR A 271 -0.29 -17.47 -4.45
C THR A 271 -1.03 -17.15 -5.74
N VAL A 272 -1.51 -15.93 -5.88
CA VAL A 272 -2.24 -15.45 -7.06
C VAL A 272 -1.31 -14.51 -7.82
N PRO A 273 -1.05 -14.73 -9.10
CA PRO A 273 -0.13 -13.88 -9.86
C PRO A 273 -0.70 -12.47 -10.03
N LEU A 274 0.16 -11.45 -9.97
CA LEU A 274 -0.22 -10.09 -10.36
C LEU A 274 -0.36 -9.95 -11.87
N TRP A 275 -1.17 -9.02 -12.35
CA TRP A 275 -1.41 -8.78 -13.78
C TRP A 275 -0.89 -7.41 -14.21
N PHE A 276 -0.36 -7.31 -15.43
CA PHE A 276 0.15 -6.06 -16.02
C PHE A 276 0.09 -6.12 -17.56
N VAL A 277 0.05 -5.00 -18.28
CA VAL A 277 -0.05 -4.98 -19.77
C VAL A 277 1.31 -4.75 -20.45
N ASP A 278 2.23 -4.08 -19.75
CA ASP A 278 3.53 -3.57 -20.22
C ASP A 278 3.41 -2.72 -21.48
N THR A 279 3.29 -1.41 -21.27
CA THR A 279 3.20 -0.38 -22.31
C THR A 279 4.57 0.19 -22.72
N ARG A 280 5.67 -0.26 -22.11
CA ARG A 280 7.02 0.16 -22.49
C ARG A 280 7.34 -0.36 -23.88
N SER A 281 7.61 0.55 -24.83
CA SER A 281 8.26 0.21 -26.10
C SER A 281 9.71 -0.14 -25.82
N TRP A 282 9.98 -1.40 -25.50
CA TRP A 282 11.32 -1.92 -25.23
C TRP A 282 12.24 -1.63 -26.42
N THR A 283 13.24 -0.77 -26.23
CA THR A 283 14.36 -0.71 -27.17
C THR A 283 15.22 -1.98 -26.99
N PRO A 284 15.97 -2.43 -28.01
CA PRO A 284 16.88 -3.56 -27.86
C PRO A 284 17.88 -3.42 -26.70
N PHE A 285 18.23 -2.19 -26.31
CA PHE A 285 19.13 -1.88 -25.18
C PHE A 285 18.51 -2.16 -23.81
N ASP A 286 17.19 -1.98 -23.64
CA ASP A 286 16.50 -2.27 -22.38
C ASP A 286 16.45 -3.78 -22.08
N ARG A 287 16.55 -4.62 -23.10
CA ARG A 287 16.52 -6.09 -22.99
C ARG A 287 17.72 -6.66 -22.21
N PHE A 288 18.86 -5.97 -22.23
CA PHE A 288 20.06 -6.34 -21.46
C PHE A 288 20.03 -5.85 -20.02
N ARG A 289 19.31 -4.75 -19.75
CA ARG A 289 19.20 -4.17 -18.42
C ARG A 289 18.23 -4.92 -17.49
N TYR A 290 17.40 -5.85 -18.02
CA TYR A 290 16.37 -6.59 -17.26
C TYR A 290 16.42 -8.14 -17.37
N ARG A 291 17.50 -8.71 -17.93
CA ARG A 291 17.88 -10.12 -17.72
C ARG A 291 18.87 -10.20 -16.55
N ASN A 292 18.66 -11.12 -15.62
CA ASN A 292 19.31 -11.34 -14.30
C ASN A 292 18.42 -10.94 -13.13
#